data_AF-A0A5M3W9D2-F1
#
_entry.id   AF-A0A5M3W9D2-F1
#
_cell.length_a   1.000
_cell.length_b   1.000
_cell.length_c   1.000
_cell.angle_alpha   90.00
_cell.angle_beta   90.00
_cell.angle_gamma   90.00
#
_symmetry.space_group_name_H-M   'P 1'
#
loop_
_entity.id
_entity.type
_entity.pdbx_description
1 polymer ?
#
loop_
_entity_poly.entity_id
_entity_poly.type
_entity_poly.pdbx_seq_one_letter_code
_entity_poly.pdbx_strand_id
1 'polypeptide(L)'
;MGYELRVEREIPLGYTELAKSLAADTSPEASEAGFELRGLREAGEVVVRFGDATHTIATWATSACRLVGEPGSDWQLAQLAILSGLVGGRLTGEDGEVYSVRDGILEQVSSGSVLFEFGKLEEILSAGPGSWSE
;
A
#
# COMPACT_ATOMS: atom_id res chain seq x y z
N MET A 1 5.34 -18.18 0.47
CA MET A 1 6.54 -17.30 0.52
C MET A 1 6.03 -15.88 0.46
N GLY A 2 6.39 -15.01 1.41
CA GLY A 2 5.93 -13.62 1.41
C GLY A 2 6.62 -12.85 0.28
N TYR A 3 5.85 -12.12 -0.51
CA TYR A 3 6.36 -11.27 -1.58
C TYR A 3 6.43 -9.83 -1.05
N GLU A 4 7.63 -9.26 -0.98
CA GLU A 4 7.84 -7.95 -0.37
C GLU A 4 7.65 -6.83 -1.40
N LEU A 5 6.81 -5.85 -1.07
CA LEU A 5 6.65 -4.62 -1.82
C LEU A 5 7.16 -3.42 -1.04
N ARG A 6 7.81 -2.50 -1.75
CA ARG A 6 8.45 -1.32 -1.16
C ARG A 6 7.83 -0.07 -1.75
N VAL A 7 7.50 0.89 -0.89
CA VAL A 7 7.12 2.23 -1.36
C VAL A 7 8.37 3.05 -1.58
N GLU A 8 8.73 3.25 -2.85
CA GLU A 8 9.90 4.00 -3.27
C GLU A 8 9.54 5.46 -3.60
N ARG A 9 10.40 6.38 -3.15
CA ARG A 9 10.30 7.82 -3.43
C ARG A 9 11.65 8.36 -3.83
N GLU A 10 11.64 9.42 -4.63
CA GLU A 10 12.86 10.17 -4.95
C GLU A 10 13.45 10.84 -3.68
N ILE A 11 12.58 11.39 -2.84
CA ILE A 11 12.93 11.94 -1.53
C ILE A 11 12.46 10.95 -0.45
N PRO A 12 13.35 10.46 0.43
CA PRO A 12 12.97 9.53 1.49
C PRO A 12 11.80 10.07 2.32
N LEU A 13 10.79 9.21 2.54
CA LEU A 13 9.64 9.54 3.37
C LEU A 13 10.10 9.77 4.81
N GLY A 14 9.66 10.85 5.45
CA GLY A 14 9.86 11.03 6.88
C GLY A 14 8.76 10.34 7.68
N TYR A 15 9.04 9.80 8.87
CA TYR A 15 7.98 9.22 9.72
C TYR A 15 6.91 10.26 10.11
N THR A 16 7.32 11.50 10.40
CA THR A 16 6.38 12.61 10.66
C THR A 16 5.59 13.01 9.41
N GLU A 17 6.19 12.88 8.23
CA GLU A 17 5.51 13.12 6.95
C GLU A 17 4.46 12.05 6.70
N LEU A 18 4.81 10.77 6.90
CA LEU A 18 3.86 9.65 6.88
C LEU A 18 2.67 9.87 7.81
N ALA A 19 2.94 10.23 9.07
CA ALA A 19 1.88 10.50 10.05
C ALA A 19 0.93 11.63 9.61
N LYS A 20 1.45 12.64 8.91
CA LYS A 20 0.64 13.72 8.34
C LYS A 20 -0.13 13.26 7.10
N SER A 21 0.48 12.47 6.22
CA SER A 21 -0.21 11.93 5.03
C SER A 21 -1.39 11.02 5.41
N LEU A 22 -1.35 10.41 6.59
CA LEU A 22 -2.41 9.53 7.10
C LEU A 22 -3.37 10.19 8.10
N ALA A 23 -3.08 11.41 8.56
CA ALA A 23 -3.99 12.11 9.47
C ALA A 23 -5.22 12.62 8.71
N ALA A 24 -6.41 12.32 9.25
CA ALA A 24 -7.69 12.66 8.62
C ALA A 24 -7.86 14.17 8.36
N ASP A 25 -7.32 15.01 9.23
CA ASP A 25 -7.39 16.47 9.10
C ASP A 25 -6.59 17.02 7.92
N THR A 26 -5.63 16.26 7.41
CA THR A 26 -4.68 16.69 6.37
C THR A 26 -4.80 15.90 5.08
N SER A 27 -5.52 14.77 5.07
CA SER A 27 -5.69 13.93 3.89
C SER A 27 -7.10 13.30 3.87
N PRO A 28 -8.07 13.92 3.16
CA PRO A 28 -9.41 13.36 3.02
C PRO A 28 -9.39 12.00 2.30
N GLU A 29 -8.45 11.80 1.37
CA GLU A 29 -8.26 10.54 0.66
C GLU A 29 -7.77 9.42 1.60
N ALA A 30 -6.87 9.73 2.53
CA ALA A 30 -6.44 8.75 3.54
C ALA A 30 -7.56 8.40 4.53
N SER A 31 -8.39 9.39 4.88
CA SER A 31 -9.57 9.17 5.72
C SER A 31 -10.62 8.31 5.02
N GLU A 32 -10.85 8.51 3.73
CA GLU A 32 -11.79 7.71 2.92
C GLU A 32 -11.29 6.27 2.76
N ALA A 33 -9.98 6.09 2.58
CA ALA A 33 -9.35 4.78 2.52
C ALA A 33 -9.28 4.06 3.89
N GLY A 34 -9.51 4.78 5.00
CA GLY A 34 -9.54 4.21 6.35
C GLY A 34 -8.17 3.77 6.89
N PHE A 35 -7.09 4.42 6.44
CA PHE A 35 -5.75 4.12 6.94
C PHE A 35 -5.53 4.66 8.34
N GLU A 36 -4.96 3.82 9.21
CA GLU A 36 -4.51 4.20 10.54
C GLU A 36 -3.01 3.92 10.68
N LEU A 37 -2.24 4.90 11.17
CA LEU A 37 -0.87 4.68 11.61
C LEU A 37 -0.86 4.27 13.08
N ARG A 38 -0.33 3.08 13.36
CA ARG A 38 -0.13 2.53 14.70
C ARG A 38 1.35 2.42 15.03
N GLY A 39 1.64 2.33 16.32
CA GLY A 39 3.01 2.22 16.82
C GLY A 39 3.78 3.54 16.79
N LEU A 40 5.06 3.46 17.17
CA LEU A 40 6.00 4.57 17.13
C LEU A 40 6.95 4.42 15.96
N ARG A 41 7.83 5.40 15.74
CA ARG A 41 8.82 5.40 14.65
C ARG A 41 9.59 4.10 14.51
N GLU A 42 9.88 3.38 15.58
CA GLU A 42 10.69 2.15 15.52
C GLU A 42 9.90 0.91 15.06
N ALA A 43 8.57 0.94 15.18
CA ALA A 43 7.67 -0.17 14.91
C ALA A 43 6.33 0.35 14.37
N GLY A 44 6.40 1.27 13.40
CA GLY A 44 5.22 1.89 12.81
C GLY A 44 4.51 0.92 11.88
N GLU A 45 3.19 0.86 11.95
CA GLU A 45 2.36 0.01 11.10
C GLU A 45 1.22 0.83 10.51
N VAL A 46 1.01 0.71 9.21
CA VAL A 46 -0.17 1.24 8.54
C VAL A 46 -1.17 0.10 8.42
N VAL A 47 -2.34 0.30 8.99
CA VAL A 47 -3.40 -0.71 9.05
C VAL A 47 -4.70 -0.18 8.47
N VAL A 48 -5.56 -1.09 8.03
CA VAL A 48 -6.93 -0.78 7.57
C VAL A 48 -7.90 -1.76 8.22
N ARG A 49 -9.09 -1.28 8.57
CA ARG A 49 -10.18 -2.13 9.07
C ARG A 49 -11.04 -2.61 7.91
N PHE A 50 -11.32 -3.91 7.86
CA PHE A 50 -12.32 -4.50 6.96
C PHE A 50 -13.24 -5.42 7.76
N GLY A 51 -14.55 -5.12 7.74
CA GLY A 51 -15.51 -5.77 8.63
C GLY A 51 -15.12 -5.61 10.10
N ASP A 52 -14.93 -6.74 10.78
CA ASP A 52 -14.55 -6.77 12.21
C ASP A 52 -13.04 -6.91 12.47
N ALA A 53 -12.24 -7.05 11.41
CA ALA A 53 -10.80 -7.31 11.51
C ALA A 53 -9.97 -6.08 11.11
N THR A 54 -8.80 -5.96 11.73
CA THR A 54 -7.75 -5.01 11.31
C THR A 54 -6.67 -5.79 10.56
N HIS A 55 -6.27 -5.26 9.41
CA HIS A 55 -5.25 -5.84 8.54
C HIS A 55 -4.06 -4.89 8.43
N THR A 56 -2.86 -5.41 8.67
CA THR A 56 -1.63 -4.68 8.37
C THR A 56 -1.45 -4.60 6.86
N ILE A 57 -1.26 -3.38 6.37
CA ILE A 57 -1.03 -3.08 4.96
C ILE A 57 0.46 -2.87 4.72
N ALA A 58 1.10 -2.06 5.57
CA ALA A 58 2.52 -1.80 5.49
C ALA A 58 3.15 -1.62 6.87
N THR A 59 4.43 -1.92 6.98
CA THR A 59 5.29 -1.62 8.13
C THR A 59 6.28 -0.53 7.76
N TRP A 60 6.65 0.27 8.75
CA TRP A 60 7.64 1.32 8.61
C TRP A 60 9.06 0.78 8.85
N ALA A 61 9.87 0.75 7.80
CA ALA A 61 11.26 0.31 7.87
C ALA A 61 12.18 1.48 8.22
N THR A 62 12.47 1.65 9.52
CA THR A 62 13.27 2.78 10.03
C THR A 62 14.67 2.89 9.41
N SER A 63 15.35 1.77 9.16
CA SER A 63 16.68 1.75 8.57
C SER A 63 16.73 2.25 7.12
N ALA A 64 15.61 2.12 6.40
CA ALA A 64 15.49 2.48 5.00
C ALA A 64 14.57 3.69 4.75
N CYS A 65 13.97 4.26 5.80
CA CYS A 65 13.02 5.38 5.73
C CYS A 65 11.92 5.17 4.67
N ARG A 66 11.30 3.99 4.67
CA ARG A 66 10.27 3.61 3.69
C ARG A 66 9.18 2.73 4.30
N LEU A 67 8.07 2.62 3.59
CA LEU A 67 7.03 1.63 3.88
C LEU A 67 7.33 0.32 3.12
N VAL A 68 7.07 -0.79 3.79
CA VAL A 68 7.24 -2.15 3.25
C VAL A 68 5.98 -2.95 3.54
N GLY A 69 5.42 -3.62 2.55
CA GLY A 69 4.24 -4.47 2.69
C GLY A 69 4.48 -5.87 2.16
N GLU A 70 3.81 -6.85 2.75
CA GLU A 70 3.83 -8.25 2.31
C GLU A 70 2.38 -8.67 1.99
N PRO A 71 1.83 -8.27 0.82
CA PRO A 71 0.46 -8.60 0.49
C PRO A 71 0.30 -10.10 0.30
N GLY A 72 -0.70 -10.69 0.96
CA GLY A 72 -1.15 -12.06 0.75
C GLY A 72 -2.48 -12.15 0.00
N SER A 73 -2.97 -11.03 -0.54
CA SER A 73 -4.25 -10.91 -1.24
C SER A 73 -4.25 -9.71 -2.19
N ASP A 74 -5.10 -9.76 -3.23
CA ASP A 74 -5.32 -8.63 -4.13
C ASP A 74 -5.81 -7.40 -3.38
N TRP A 75 -6.59 -7.61 -2.31
CA TRP A 75 -7.06 -6.53 -1.45
C TRP A 75 -5.93 -5.83 -0.71
N GLN A 76 -4.98 -6.57 -0.12
CA GLN A 76 -3.81 -5.94 0.51
C GLN A 76 -2.92 -5.24 -0.52
N LEU A 77 -2.79 -5.81 -1.72
CA LEU A 77 -2.05 -5.20 -2.82
C LEU A 77 -2.71 -3.88 -3.27
N ALA A 78 -4.03 -3.85 -3.42
CA ALA A 78 -4.80 -2.66 -3.72
C ALA A 78 -4.61 -1.58 -2.66
N GLN A 79 -4.69 -1.94 -1.38
CA GLN A 79 -4.45 -1.01 -0.27
C GLN A 79 -3.03 -0.44 -0.29
N LEU A 80 -2.02 -1.28 -0.55
CA LEU A 80 -0.64 -0.82 -0.71
C LEU A 80 -0.47 0.13 -1.89
N ALA A 81 -1.13 -0.13 -3.02
CA ALA A 81 -1.06 0.74 -4.20
C ALA A 81 -1.65 2.12 -3.90
N ILE A 82 -2.81 2.18 -3.23
CA ILE A 82 -3.41 3.45 -2.77
C ILE A 82 -2.48 4.16 -1.80
N LEU A 83 -1.98 3.46 -0.77
CA LEU A 83 -1.05 4.01 0.21
C LEU A 83 0.20 4.60 -0.45
N SER A 84 0.76 3.92 -1.45
CA SER A 84 1.93 4.40 -2.18
C SER A 84 1.63 5.71 -2.92
N GLY A 85 0.46 5.82 -3.55
CA GLY A 85 0.01 7.04 -4.21
C GLY A 85 -0.19 8.20 -3.22
N LEU A 86 -0.80 7.92 -2.07
CA LEU A 86 -1.07 8.91 -1.01
C LEU A 86 0.22 9.54 -0.46
N VAL A 87 1.29 8.77 -0.35
CA VAL A 87 2.60 9.29 0.11
C VAL A 87 3.47 9.80 -1.02
N GLY A 88 2.95 9.87 -2.25
CA GLY A 88 3.68 10.33 -3.44
C GLY A 88 4.87 9.42 -3.79
N GLY A 89 4.71 8.11 -3.64
CA GLY A 89 5.70 7.10 -4.00
C GLY A 89 5.22 6.16 -5.10
N ARG A 90 6.07 5.20 -5.44
CA ARG A 90 5.78 4.08 -6.33
C ARG A 90 5.85 2.79 -5.54
N LEU A 91 4.91 1.88 -5.76
CA LEU A 91 4.96 0.56 -5.16
C LEU A 91 5.79 -0.35 -6.07
N THR A 92 6.99 -0.73 -5.62
CA THR A 92 7.94 -1.53 -6.39
C THR A 92 8.10 -2.91 -5.77
N GLY A 93 8.13 -3.94 -6.60
CA GLY A 93 8.47 -5.30 -6.22
C GLY A 93 9.97 -5.57 -6.12
N GLU A 94 10.32 -6.80 -5.77
CA GLU A 94 11.73 -7.20 -5.62
C GLU A 94 12.47 -7.28 -6.96
N ASP A 95 11.75 -7.55 -8.05
CA ASP A 95 12.28 -7.70 -9.41
C ASP A 95 12.16 -6.39 -10.22
N GLY A 96 11.75 -5.30 -9.59
CA GLY A 96 11.60 -3.98 -10.21
C GLY A 96 10.30 -3.77 -10.96
N GLU A 97 9.34 -4.68 -10.83
CA GLU A 97 7.96 -4.43 -11.23
C GLU A 97 7.35 -3.29 -10.42
N VAL A 98 6.41 -2.58 -11.03
CA VAL A 98 5.69 -1.48 -10.41
C VAL A 98 4.21 -1.82 -10.37
N TYR A 99 3.59 -1.59 -9.21
CA TYR A 99 2.16 -1.73 -9.02
C TYR A 99 1.54 -0.35 -8.93
N SER A 100 0.52 -0.11 -9.74
CA SER A 100 -0.14 1.19 -9.78
C SER A 100 -1.60 1.05 -10.14
N VAL A 101 -2.37 2.10 -9.86
CA VAL A 101 -3.77 2.20 -10.29
C VAL A 101 -3.83 3.15 -11.48
N ARG A 102 -4.32 2.65 -12.62
CA ARG A 102 -4.55 3.43 -13.84
C ARG A 102 -5.98 3.23 -14.31
N ASP A 103 -6.71 4.33 -14.51
CA ASP A 103 -8.12 4.30 -14.90
C ASP A 103 -9.00 3.42 -13.98
N GLY A 104 -8.67 3.41 -12.68
CA GLY A 104 -9.36 2.59 -11.68
C GLY A 104 -9.02 1.11 -11.71
N ILE A 105 -8.06 0.67 -12.55
CA ILE A 105 -7.59 -0.70 -12.66
C ILE A 105 -6.26 -0.82 -11.92
N LEU A 106 -6.16 -1.83 -11.05
CA LEU A 106 -4.89 -2.20 -10.44
C LEU A 106 -4.08 -3.04 -11.43
N GLU A 107 -2.88 -2.58 -11.75
CA GLU A 107 -2.00 -3.22 -12.74
C GLU A 107 -0.58 -3.40 -12.20
N GLN A 108 0.08 -4.45 -12.69
CA GLN A 108 1.52 -4.68 -12.59
C GLN A 108 2.17 -4.28 -13.92
N VAL A 109 3.17 -3.42 -13.83
CA VAL A 109 3.94 -2.91 -14.96
C VAL A 109 5.38 -3.38 -14.80
N SER A 110 5.97 -3.90 -15.87
CA SER A 110 7.40 -4.22 -15.92
C SER A 110 7.99 -3.67 -17.21
N SER A 111 9.16 -3.03 -17.12
CA SER A 111 9.86 -2.46 -18.27
C SER A 111 8.97 -1.54 -19.13
N GLY A 112 8.08 -0.77 -18.50
CA GLY A 112 7.18 0.19 -19.15
C GLY A 112 5.98 -0.43 -19.90
N SER A 113 5.76 -1.74 -19.76
CA SER A 113 4.59 -2.43 -20.33
C SER A 113 3.74 -3.05 -19.21
N VAL A 114 2.42 -3.02 -19.39
CA VAL A 114 1.50 -3.71 -18.48
C VAL A 114 1.73 -5.21 -18.64
N LEU A 115 2.13 -5.85 -17.55
CA LEU A 115 2.35 -7.29 -17.47
C LEU A 115 1.06 -8.02 -17.08
N PHE A 116 0.31 -7.43 -16.14
CA PHE A 116 -0.90 -8.03 -15.58
C PHE A 116 -1.88 -6.98 -15.08
N GLU A 117 -3.17 -7.22 -15.29
CA GLU A 117 -4.27 -6.43 -14.72
C GLU A 117 -5.00 -7.27 -13.68
N PHE A 118 -5.01 -6.83 -12.42
CA PHE A 118 -5.69 -7.53 -11.32
C PHE A 118 -7.20 -7.32 -11.36
N GLY A 119 -7.65 -6.23 -11.97
CA GLY A 119 -9.07 -5.86 -12.07
C GLY A 119 -9.34 -4.46 -11.53
N LYS A 120 -10.62 -4.11 -11.44
CA LYS A 120 -11.03 -2.79 -10.95
C LYS A 120 -10.78 -2.69 -9.45
N LEU A 121 -10.21 -1.57 -9.04
CA LEU A 121 -9.91 -1.25 -7.65
C LEU A 121 -11.17 -1.34 -6.78
N GLU A 122 -12.29 -0.79 -7.23
CA GLU A 122 -13.56 -0.82 -6.48
C GLU A 122 -14.06 -2.25 -6.21
N GLU A 123 -13.89 -3.15 -7.19
CA GLU A 123 -14.32 -4.54 -7.11
C GLU A 123 -13.42 -5.31 -6.14
N ILE A 124 -12.10 -5.11 -6.24
CA ILE A 124 -11.10 -5.71 -5.33
C ILE A 124 -11.33 -5.25 -3.88
N LEU A 125 -11.50 -3.95 -3.66
CA LEU A 125 -11.73 -3.39 -2.32
C LEU A 125 -13.04 -3.89 -1.71
N SER A 126 -14.08 -4.04 -2.53
CA SER A 126 -15.39 -4.55 -2.10
C SER A 126 -15.37 -6.04 -1.77
N ALA A 127 -14.56 -6.84 -2.48
CA ALA A 127 -14.41 -8.27 -2.24
C ALA A 127 -13.73 -8.58 -0.89
N GLY A 128 -12.88 -7.68 -0.41
CA GLY A 128 -12.20 -7.83 0.87
C GLY A 128 -10.97 -8.75 0.84
N PRO A 129 -10.36 -9.02 2.00
CA PRO A 129 -9.12 -9.81 2.12
C PRO A 129 -9.39 -11.30 1.85
N GLY A 130 -9.32 -11.68 0.57
CA GLY A 130 -9.26 -13.08 0.13
C GLY A 130 -7.81 -13.50 -0.10
N SER A 131 -7.29 -14.42 0.71
CA SER A 131 -5.93 -14.93 0.53
C SER A 131 -5.75 -15.52 -0.86
N TRP A 132 -4.61 -15.24 -1.49
CA TRP A 132 -4.17 -16.01 -2.64
C TRP A 132 -4.11 -17.47 -2.23
N SER A 133 -4.96 -18.29 -2.85
CA SER A 133 -4.94 -19.72 -2.60
C SER A 133 -3.61 -20.26 -3.14
N GLU A 134 -2.89 -21.02 -2.32
CA GLU A 134 -1.72 -21.80 -2.78
C GLU A 134 -2.08 -22.75 -3.91
#